data_AF-A0A957JCY1-F1
#
_entry.id   AF-A0A957JCY1-F1
#
_cell.length_a   1.000
_cell.length_b   1.000
_cell.length_c   1.000
_cell.angle_alpha   90.00
_cell.angle_beta   90.00
_cell.angle_gamma   90.00
#
_symmetry.space_group_name_H-M   'P 1'
#
loop_
_entity.id
_entity.type
_entity.pdbx_description
1 polymer ?
#
loop_
_entity_poly.entity_id
_entity_poly.type
_entity_poly.pdbx_seq_one_letter_code
_entity_poly.pdbx_strand_id
1 'polypeptide(L)'
;CGGTTKVIVDEGCGDTRFNVPTESTVTLVAHDACCIEPDNTPDGNCVVLSMVCSTVMNQIHGNPGAPAGPAGYTTFNHRPFGGNVLISGQFGNLAQADYYKFQSAPAGSPAFTDLPAGSMLGISRQYWGPKLGTSDPADVHAVSFLPTPVDGELVIESREHFEANNDPASWGITRFWISGRDRLAVWSTENFFADDNYQLRLVAFNETGGNLDNGTVLLLCDTQEENRLVLTIDNRLEGAGSGHPLNDPNDPCSPIHLCTLEPHTDILAVRINGVPVDPCDVIDASAGGTLEIDFEAHDPDGHLSYYQLTAHYGENQVRYLLNLPSATVTALTASQIGRTYNQALAQGAVAPIWTGGRYRLTITNLQQAFPHTCAYQLRLHARKRTIVSCNYSEPHWNTSEYAFTVTV
;
A
#
# COMPACT_ATOMS: atom_id res chain seq x y z
N CYS A 1 -29.23 -5.29 -10.42
CA CYS A 1 -28.54 -6.51 -9.97
C CYS A 1 -28.67 -7.56 -11.07
N GLY A 2 -27.61 -8.30 -11.41
CA GLY A 2 -27.55 -9.15 -12.62
C GLY A 2 -26.71 -8.57 -13.76
N GLY A 3 -25.68 -7.76 -13.44
CA GLY A 3 -24.77 -7.16 -14.44
C GLY A 3 -25.41 -6.10 -15.34
N THR A 4 -26.65 -5.70 -15.07
CA THR A 4 -27.40 -4.71 -15.84
C THR A 4 -27.47 -3.40 -15.10
N THR A 5 -26.95 -2.35 -15.72
CA THR A 5 -27.17 -0.96 -15.33
C THR A 5 -28.64 -0.64 -15.60
N LYS A 6 -29.40 -0.28 -14.56
CA LYS A 6 -30.72 0.32 -14.71
C LYS A 6 -30.59 1.80 -14.45
N VAL A 7 -30.88 2.60 -15.46
CA VAL A 7 -30.95 4.05 -15.31
C VAL A 7 -32.21 4.37 -14.50
N ILE A 8 -32.03 5.00 -13.34
CA ILE A 8 -33.14 5.34 -12.43
C ILE A 8 -33.82 6.63 -12.91
N VAL A 9 -33.04 7.57 -13.44
CA VAL A 9 -33.47 8.79 -14.14
C VAL A 9 -32.39 9.13 -15.17
N ASP A 10 -32.77 9.38 -16.42
CA ASP A 10 -31.90 9.91 -17.49
C ASP A 10 -32.53 11.22 -17.96
N GLU A 11 -31.84 12.34 -17.75
CA GLU A 11 -32.29 13.66 -18.22
C GLU A 11 -31.29 14.19 -19.25
N GLY A 12 -31.75 14.40 -20.48
CA GLY A 12 -30.96 15.02 -21.53
C GLY A 12 -31.06 16.55 -21.51
N CYS A 13 -30.26 17.22 -22.35
CA CYS A 13 -30.34 18.68 -22.52
C CYS A 13 -31.74 19.21 -22.93
N GLY A 14 -32.62 18.33 -23.45
CA GLY A 14 -34.01 18.68 -23.79
C GLY A 14 -34.99 18.56 -22.61
N ASP A 15 -34.61 17.85 -21.54
CA ASP A 15 -35.43 17.64 -20.33
C ASP A 15 -35.21 18.74 -19.29
N THR A 16 -34.35 19.72 -19.61
CA THR A 16 -34.08 20.89 -18.78
C THR A 16 -35.37 21.69 -18.59
N ARG A 17 -35.95 21.59 -17.39
CA ARG A 17 -37.10 22.40 -17.02
C ARG A 17 -36.63 23.82 -16.72
N PHE A 18 -37.10 24.79 -17.50
CA PHE A 18 -36.93 26.21 -17.19
C PHE A 18 -38.03 26.65 -16.22
N ASN A 19 -37.69 27.47 -15.22
CA ASN A 19 -38.56 27.92 -14.11
C ASN A 19 -38.90 26.84 -13.07
N VAL A 20 -37.95 25.98 -12.71
CA VAL A 20 -38.10 25.15 -11.50
C VAL A 20 -37.94 26.07 -10.28
N PRO A 21 -38.85 26.02 -9.28
CA PRO A 21 -38.64 26.70 -8.01
C PRO A 21 -37.29 26.30 -7.41
N THR A 22 -36.62 27.19 -6.67
CA THR A 22 -35.35 26.91 -5.99
C THR A 22 -35.41 25.71 -5.03
N GLU A 23 -36.62 25.28 -4.67
CA GLU A 23 -36.89 24.07 -3.91
C GLU A 23 -37.73 23.11 -4.75
N SER A 24 -37.08 22.12 -5.34
CA SER A 24 -37.74 20.97 -5.97
C SER A 24 -37.53 19.74 -5.10
N THR A 25 -38.60 19.19 -4.53
CA THR A 25 -38.57 17.89 -3.87
C THR A 25 -38.67 16.80 -4.93
N VAL A 26 -37.55 16.18 -5.28
CA VAL A 26 -37.53 15.00 -6.15
C VAL A 26 -37.66 13.77 -5.26
N THR A 27 -38.76 13.02 -5.41
CA THR A 27 -38.93 11.72 -4.73
C THR A 27 -38.47 10.62 -5.68
N LEU A 28 -37.26 10.11 -5.48
CA LEU A 28 -36.77 8.92 -6.16
C LEU A 28 -37.34 7.67 -5.45
N VAL A 29 -38.27 6.98 -6.09
CA VAL A 29 -38.84 5.72 -5.58
C VAL A 29 -38.13 4.55 -6.25
N ALA A 30 -37.16 3.95 -5.56
CA ALA A 30 -36.53 2.71 -6.01
C ALA A 30 -37.50 1.54 -5.73
N HIS A 31 -38.20 1.07 -6.76
CA HIS A 31 -39.28 0.10 -6.58
C HIS A 31 -38.81 -1.36 -6.48
N ASP A 32 -37.61 -1.72 -6.97
CA ASP A 32 -37.20 -3.13 -7.16
C ASP A 32 -35.67 -3.41 -7.11
N ALA A 33 -34.83 -2.56 -6.52
CA ALA A 33 -33.37 -2.76 -6.62
C ALA A 33 -32.53 -2.22 -5.45
N CYS A 34 -32.70 -2.79 -4.25
CA CYS A 34 -31.57 -2.86 -3.32
C CYS A 34 -30.79 -4.14 -3.64
N CYS A 35 -29.59 -4.01 -4.20
CA CYS A 35 -28.67 -5.14 -4.29
C CYS A 35 -28.07 -5.36 -2.91
N ILE A 36 -28.74 -6.15 -2.09
CA ILE A 36 -28.14 -6.69 -0.88
C ILE A 36 -27.18 -7.78 -1.35
N GLU A 37 -25.92 -7.73 -0.91
CA GLU A 37 -25.01 -8.83 -1.21
C GLU A 37 -25.63 -10.13 -0.67
N PRO A 38 -25.73 -11.17 -1.50
CA PRO A 38 -26.20 -12.46 -1.01
C PRO A 38 -25.31 -12.91 0.14
N ASP A 39 -25.92 -13.61 1.09
CA ASP A 39 -25.19 -14.18 2.20
C ASP A 39 -24.32 -15.34 1.70
N ASN A 40 -23.07 -15.03 1.34
CA ASN A 40 -22.09 -16.01 0.87
C ASN A 40 -21.24 -16.55 2.03
N THR A 41 -21.82 -16.64 3.24
CA THR A 41 -21.11 -17.14 4.41
C THR A 41 -20.61 -18.58 4.13
N PRO A 42 -19.32 -18.87 4.30
CA PRO A 42 -18.76 -20.20 4.09
C PRO A 42 -19.45 -21.26 4.98
N ASP A 43 -19.54 -22.50 4.52
CA ASP A 43 -20.08 -23.58 5.32
C ASP A 43 -19.02 -24.18 6.27
N GLY A 44 -19.39 -24.42 7.53
CA GLY A 44 -18.59 -25.18 8.49
C GLY A 44 -17.89 -24.37 9.60
N ASN A 45 -17.18 -25.08 10.48
CA ASN A 45 -16.39 -24.49 11.56
C ASN A 45 -14.99 -24.12 11.04
N CYS A 46 -14.92 -23.02 10.29
CA CYS A 46 -13.74 -22.61 9.55
C CYS A 46 -13.68 -21.09 9.38
N VAL A 47 -12.61 -20.58 8.79
CA VAL A 47 -12.48 -19.18 8.39
C VAL A 47 -11.94 -19.08 6.96
N VAL A 48 -12.45 -18.12 6.20
CA VAL A 48 -11.83 -17.67 4.95
C VAL A 48 -11.02 -16.43 5.25
N LEU A 49 -9.71 -16.48 4.97
CA LEU A 49 -8.91 -15.27 4.81
C LEU A 49 -8.99 -14.91 3.33
N SER A 50 -9.56 -13.74 2.99
CA SER A 50 -9.93 -13.41 1.61
C SER A 50 -8.91 -12.47 0.96
N MET A 51 -8.54 -11.41 1.66
CA MET A 51 -7.70 -10.35 1.12
C MET A 51 -6.82 -9.73 2.20
N VAL A 52 -5.65 -9.26 1.77
CA VAL A 52 -4.83 -8.32 2.52
C VAL A 52 -4.80 -7.01 1.74
N CYS A 53 -5.24 -5.94 2.39
CA CYS A 53 -5.57 -4.68 1.74
C CYS A 53 -6.56 -4.89 0.58
N SER A 54 -6.11 -4.74 -0.66
CA SER A 54 -6.89 -5.00 -1.88
C SER A 54 -6.32 -6.17 -2.70
N THR A 55 -5.38 -6.93 -2.14
CA THR A 55 -4.76 -8.09 -2.78
C THR A 55 -5.41 -9.36 -2.25
N VAL A 56 -6.04 -10.14 -3.13
CA VAL A 56 -6.60 -11.45 -2.77
C VAL A 56 -5.49 -12.42 -2.35
N MET A 57 -5.81 -13.36 -1.46
CA MET A 57 -4.82 -14.28 -0.89
C MET A 57 -4.03 -15.07 -1.94
N ASN A 58 -4.68 -15.54 -3.01
CA ASN A 58 -4.00 -16.29 -4.08
C ASN A 58 -3.08 -15.42 -4.96
N GLN A 59 -3.05 -14.11 -4.74
CA GLN A 59 -2.12 -13.15 -5.35
C GLN A 59 -1.00 -12.75 -4.39
N ILE A 60 -0.81 -13.46 -3.28
CA ILE A 60 0.30 -13.27 -2.37
C ILE A 60 1.03 -14.60 -2.27
N HIS A 61 2.27 -14.64 -2.75
CA HIS A 61 3.06 -15.86 -2.81
C HIS A 61 3.19 -16.54 -1.44
N GLY A 62 3.28 -17.86 -1.44
CA GLY A 62 3.39 -18.69 -0.23
C GLY A 62 2.06 -18.90 0.51
N ASN A 63 1.00 -18.17 0.16
CA ASN A 63 -0.33 -18.40 0.70
C ASN A 63 -1.10 -19.50 -0.05
N PRO A 64 -2.12 -20.10 0.57
CA PRO A 64 -2.96 -21.12 -0.06
C PRO A 64 -3.51 -20.67 -1.42
N GLY A 65 -3.32 -21.52 -2.43
CA GLY A 65 -3.73 -21.25 -3.82
C GLY A 65 -2.83 -20.28 -4.60
N ALA A 66 -1.77 -19.72 -3.97
CA ALA A 66 -0.78 -18.88 -4.64
C ALA A 66 0.48 -19.67 -5.05
N PRO A 67 1.30 -19.14 -5.98
CA PRO A 67 2.65 -19.65 -6.21
C PRO A 67 3.51 -19.65 -4.93
N ALA A 68 4.43 -20.60 -4.81
CA ALA A 68 5.16 -20.83 -3.55
C ALA A 68 6.11 -19.69 -3.15
N GLY A 69 6.67 -18.92 -4.09
CA GLY A 69 7.65 -17.90 -3.76
C GLY A 69 7.85 -16.82 -4.82
N PRO A 70 8.45 -15.67 -4.45
CA PRO A 70 8.94 -15.33 -3.10
C PRO A 70 7.82 -15.10 -2.09
N ALA A 71 7.80 -15.85 -0.99
CA ALA A 71 6.66 -15.92 -0.06
C ALA A 71 6.41 -14.57 0.63
N GLY A 72 5.14 -14.22 0.84
CA GLY A 72 4.70 -12.99 1.50
C GLY A 72 4.60 -11.75 0.60
N TYR A 73 5.13 -11.82 -0.63
CA TYR A 73 5.06 -10.75 -1.62
C TYR A 73 3.85 -10.90 -2.53
N THR A 74 3.36 -9.77 -3.08
CA THR A 74 2.34 -9.81 -4.13
C THR A 74 2.86 -10.48 -5.42
N THR A 75 2.01 -11.19 -6.14
CA THR A 75 2.36 -11.78 -7.46
C THR A 75 2.71 -10.72 -8.49
N PHE A 76 2.10 -9.54 -8.40
CA PHE A 76 2.39 -8.41 -9.26
C PHE A 76 3.52 -7.57 -8.68
N ASN A 77 4.64 -7.45 -9.40
CA ASN A 77 5.83 -6.67 -9.04
C ASN A 77 6.47 -7.02 -7.67
N HIS A 78 6.15 -8.19 -7.09
CA HIS A 78 6.74 -8.68 -5.84
C HIS A 78 6.77 -7.64 -4.73
N ARG A 79 5.64 -7.03 -4.40
CA ARG A 79 5.60 -5.90 -3.46
C ARG A 79 5.42 -6.41 -2.03
N PRO A 80 6.23 -5.96 -1.05
CA PRO A 80 5.99 -6.22 0.36
C PRO A 80 4.93 -5.26 0.92
N PHE A 81 4.51 -5.48 2.17
CA PHE A 81 3.54 -4.68 2.90
C PHE A 81 4.19 -3.93 4.06
N GLY A 82 3.59 -2.84 4.52
CA GLY A 82 4.04 -2.10 5.70
C GLY A 82 2.99 -1.13 6.23
N GLY A 83 3.27 -0.49 7.37
CA GLY A 83 2.33 0.41 8.05
C GLY A 83 1.08 -0.32 8.57
N ASN A 84 -0.11 0.15 8.17
CA ASN A 84 -1.38 -0.42 8.60
C ASN A 84 -1.97 -1.40 7.56
N VAL A 85 -1.80 -2.69 7.80
CA VAL A 85 -2.19 -3.75 6.87
C VAL A 85 -3.59 -4.28 7.22
N LEU A 86 -4.60 -3.95 6.40
CA LEU A 86 -5.96 -4.45 6.57
C LEU A 86 -6.04 -5.94 6.21
N ILE A 87 -6.60 -6.76 7.10
CA ILE A 87 -6.86 -8.17 6.87
C ILE A 87 -8.37 -8.37 6.77
N SER A 88 -8.80 -9.01 5.68
CA SER A 88 -10.20 -9.32 5.41
C SER A 88 -10.44 -10.82 5.34
N GLY A 89 -11.63 -11.23 5.75
CA GLY A 89 -12.07 -12.60 5.82
C GLY A 89 -13.47 -12.74 6.42
N GLN A 90 -13.98 -13.97 6.41
CA GLN A 90 -15.29 -14.32 6.94
C GLN A 90 -15.20 -15.63 7.71
N PHE A 91 -15.94 -15.71 8.81
CA PHE A 91 -16.15 -16.96 9.53
C PHE A 91 -17.19 -17.82 8.82
N GLY A 92 -17.03 -19.14 8.89
CA GLY A 92 -18.07 -20.06 8.41
C GLY A 92 -19.31 -20.05 9.32
N ASN A 93 -20.44 -20.54 8.80
CA ASN A 93 -21.72 -20.52 9.50
C ASN A 93 -21.80 -21.40 10.76
N LEU A 94 -20.86 -22.33 10.92
CA LEU A 94 -20.71 -23.15 12.13
C LEU A 94 -19.43 -22.79 12.90
N ALA A 95 -18.80 -21.66 12.57
CA ALA A 95 -17.62 -21.19 13.26
C ALA A 95 -17.94 -20.88 14.72
N GLN A 96 -17.20 -21.52 15.61
CA GLN A 96 -17.26 -21.29 17.04
C GLN A 96 -16.33 -20.13 17.41
N ALA A 97 -16.75 -18.91 17.07
CA ALA A 97 -15.93 -17.71 17.15
C ALA A 97 -16.77 -16.52 17.61
N ASP A 98 -17.00 -16.40 18.92
CA ASP A 98 -17.61 -15.21 19.49
C ASP A 98 -16.62 -14.04 19.51
N TYR A 99 -15.38 -14.37 19.87
CA TYR A 99 -14.24 -13.47 19.86
C TYR A 99 -13.07 -14.12 19.13
N TYR A 100 -12.11 -13.32 18.68
CA TYR A 100 -10.91 -13.83 18.07
C TYR A 100 -9.71 -12.89 18.28
N LYS A 101 -8.52 -13.46 18.16
CA LYS A 101 -7.26 -12.71 18.08
C LYS A 101 -6.38 -13.26 16.97
N PHE A 102 -5.39 -12.48 16.56
CA PHE A 102 -4.32 -12.95 15.70
C PHE A 102 -3.06 -13.20 16.52
N GLN A 103 -2.32 -14.22 16.10
CA GLN A 103 -0.97 -14.51 16.57
C GLN A 103 -0.01 -14.41 15.39
N SER A 104 1.25 -14.10 15.68
CA SER A 104 2.32 -14.05 14.68
C SER A 104 3.45 -15.00 15.01
N ALA A 105 4.16 -15.44 13.97
CA ALA A 105 5.48 -16.04 14.08
C ALA A 105 6.33 -15.57 12.89
N PRO A 106 7.67 -15.62 12.98
CA PRO A 106 8.51 -15.62 11.80
C PRO A 106 8.06 -16.73 10.83
N ALA A 107 8.12 -16.47 9.53
CA ALA A 107 7.68 -17.44 8.52
C ALA A 107 8.44 -18.77 8.65
N GLY A 108 7.71 -19.88 8.67
CA GLY A 108 8.28 -21.23 8.86
C GLY A 108 8.49 -21.65 10.33
N SER A 109 8.37 -20.73 11.29
CA SER A 109 8.39 -21.08 12.72
C SER A 109 7.05 -21.69 13.18
N PRO A 110 7.04 -22.79 13.93
CA PRO A 110 5.80 -23.30 14.53
C PRO A 110 5.40 -22.53 15.81
N ALA A 111 6.28 -21.68 16.34
CA ALA A 111 6.08 -21.00 17.61
C ALA A 111 5.37 -19.65 17.42
N PHE A 112 4.03 -19.70 17.42
CA PHE A 112 3.19 -18.51 17.40
C PHE A 112 3.11 -17.86 18.78
N THR A 113 3.19 -16.54 18.80
CA THR A 113 2.97 -15.71 19.99
C THR A 113 1.87 -14.71 19.72
N ASP A 114 1.27 -14.22 20.79
CA ASP A 114 0.36 -13.09 20.69
C ASP A 114 1.07 -11.88 20.10
N LEU A 115 0.31 -11.09 19.34
CA LEU A 115 0.79 -9.86 18.77
C LEU A 115 1.12 -8.85 19.89
N PRO A 116 2.15 -8.01 19.71
CA PRO A 116 2.43 -6.91 20.63
C PRO A 116 1.19 -6.04 20.87
N ALA A 117 1.00 -5.60 22.12
CA ALA A 117 -0.12 -4.73 22.46
C ALA A 117 -0.08 -3.44 21.60
N GLY A 118 -1.21 -3.10 20.97
CA GLY A 118 -1.31 -1.95 20.08
C GLY A 118 -0.94 -2.22 18.62
N SER A 119 -0.31 -3.36 18.30
CA SER A 119 -0.01 -3.72 16.91
C SER A 119 -1.21 -4.29 16.17
N MET A 120 -2.30 -4.61 16.87
CA MET A 120 -3.57 -4.94 16.25
C MET A 120 -4.57 -3.83 16.55
N LEU A 121 -5.12 -3.25 15.49
CA LEU A 121 -6.07 -2.16 15.55
C LEU A 121 -7.48 -2.66 15.21
N GLY A 122 -8.47 -1.97 15.75
CA GLY A 122 -9.87 -2.24 15.47
C GLY A 122 -10.29 -1.83 14.06
N ILE A 123 -11.50 -2.25 13.73
CA ILE A 123 -12.14 -1.97 12.45
C ILE A 123 -13.47 -1.25 12.67
N SER A 124 -13.93 -0.55 11.64
CA SER A 124 -15.29 -0.06 11.59
C SER A 124 -16.05 -0.81 10.50
N ARG A 125 -17.26 -1.25 10.85
CA ARG A 125 -18.27 -1.76 9.92
C ARG A 125 -19.44 -0.78 9.87
N GLN A 126 -20.19 -0.78 8.78
CA GLN A 126 -21.40 0.02 8.66
C GLN A 126 -22.56 -0.86 8.26
N TYR A 127 -23.71 -0.64 8.90
CA TYR A 127 -24.97 -1.24 8.51
C TYR A 127 -25.99 -0.17 8.13
N TRP A 128 -26.90 -0.53 7.24
CA TRP A 128 -28.13 0.21 6.98
C TRP A 128 -29.26 -0.44 7.77
N GLY A 129 -30.11 0.38 8.41
CA GLY A 129 -31.31 -0.09 9.11
C GLY A 129 -31.65 0.82 10.29
N PRO A 130 -32.70 0.49 11.08
CA PRO A 130 -33.01 1.24 12.29
C PRO A 130 -31.85 1.23 13.28
N LYS A 131 -31.65 2.31 14.04
CA LYS A 131 -30.61 2.35 15.07
C LYS A 131 -30.85 1.27 16.14
N LEU A 132 -29.80 0.57 16.57
CA LEU A 132 -29.88 -0.52 17.57
C LEU A 132 -30.66 -0.09 18.83
N GLY A 133 -31.55 -0.96 19.29
CA GLY A 133 -32.37 -0.73 20.49
C GLY A 133 -33.42 0.38 20.36
N THR A 134 -33.68 0.87 19.13
CA THR A 134 -34.68 1.93 18.87
C THR A 134 -35.58 1.55 17.70
N SER A 135 -36.69 2.28 17.57
CA SER A 135 -37.57 2.24 16.40
C SER A 135 -37.35 3.43 15.45
N ASP A 136 -36.15 4.02 15.48
CA ASP A 136 -35.81 5.17 14.64
C ASP A 136 -35.89 4.79 13.15
N PRO A 137 -36.14 5.76 12.25
CA PRO A 137 -36.06 5.53 10.82
C PRO A 137 -34.72 4.90 10.41
N ALA A 138 -34.74 4.09 9.35
CA ALA A 138 -33.53 3.44 8.87
C ALA A 138 -32.52 4.46 8.32
N ASP A 139 -31.27 4.34 8.76
CA ASP A 139 -30.15 5.17 8.33
C ASP A 139 -28.86 4.33 8.29
N VAL A 140 -27.74 4.95 7.90
CA VAL A 140 -26.40 4.35 7.94
C VAL A 140 -25.80 4.54 9.33
N HIS A 141 -25.38 3.44 9.94
CA HIS A 141 -24.79 3.42 11.26
C HIS A 141 -23.43 2.75 11.24
N ALA A 142 -22.44 3.40 11.84
CA ALA A 142 -21.11 2.86 12.03
C ALA A 142 -20.99 2.15 13.38
N VAL A 143 -20.36 0.98 13.38
CA VAL A 143 -20.04 0.20 14.57
C VAL A 143 -18.54 -0.08 14.57
N SER A 144 -17.90 0.13 15.71
CA SER A 144 -16.48 -0.16 15.91
C SER A 144 -16.32 -1.51 16.59
N PHE A 145 -15.44 -2.33 16.03
CA PHE A 145 -14.98 -3.59 16.62
C PHE A 145 -13.53 -3.38 17.02
N LEU A 146 -13.31 -3.09 18.30
CA LEU A 146 -12.00 -2.74 18.84
C LEU A 146 -11.42 -3.93 19.64
N PRO A 147 -10.09 -4.13 19.61
CA PRO A 147 -9.44 -5.03 20.55
C PRO A 147 -9.79 -4.64 21.98
N THR A 148 -10.40 -5.56 22.71
CA THR A 148 -10.95 -5.35 24.05
C THR A 148 -10.49 -6.48 24.97
N PRO A 149 -10.06 -6.18 26.21
CA PRO A 149 -9.73 -7.22 27.17
C PRO A 149 -10.99 -7.97 27.62
N VAL A 150 -11.02 -9.28 27.40
CA VAL A 150 -12.06 -10.20 27.87
C VAL A 150 -11.37 -11.43 28.46
N ASP A 151 -11.67 -11.76 29.71
CA ASP A 151 -11.06 -12.89 30.43
C ASP A 151 -9.51 -12.93 30.37
N GLY A 152 -8.88 -11.75 30.43
CA GLY A 152 -7.41 -11.62 30.37
C GLY A 152 -6.82 -11.67 28.96
N GLU A 153 -7.63 -11.90 27.92
CA GLU A 153 -7.24 -11.93 26.52
C GLU A 153 -7.60 -10.63 25.80
N LEU A 154 -6.72 -10.13 24.93
CA LEU A 154 -7.02 -8.97 24.08
C LEU A 154 -7.60 -9.47 22.75
N VAL A 155 -8.93 -9.39 22.61
CA VAL A 155 -9.68 -10.00 21.51
C VAL A 155 -10.57 -9.01 20.79
N ILE A 156 -10.98 -9.35 19.57
CA ILE A 156 -11.95 -8.61 18.76
C ILE A 156 -13.23 -9.44 18.70
N GLU A 157 -14.39 -8.80 18.91
CA GLU A 157 -15.69 -9.45 18.76
C GLU A 157 -15.95 -9.82 17.29
N SER A 158 -16.50 -11.02 17.05
CA SER A 158 -16.92 -11.44 15.71
C SER A 158 -18.19 -10.69 15.28
N ARG A 159 -18.44 -10.69 13.97
CA ARG A 159 -19.68 -10.09 13.45
C ARG A 159 -20.88 -10.90 13.93
N GLU A 160 -20.76 -12.21 13.89
CA GLU A 160 -21.80 -13.18 14.21
C GLU A 160 -22.23 -13.05 15.68
N HIS A 161 -21.28 -12.90 16.61
CA HIS A 161 -21.59 -12.63 18.02
C HIS A 161 -22.22 -11.27 18.25
N PHE A 162 -21.74 -10.24 17.56
CA PHE A 162 -22.38 -8.92 17.63
C PHE A 162 -23.83 -8.97 17.15
N GLU A 163 -24.11 -9.65 16.02
CA GLU A 163 -25.45 -9.82 15.50
C GLU A 163 -26.36 -10.58 16.48
N ALA A 164 -25.84 -11.65 17.11
CA ALA A 164 -26.56 -12.44 18.09
C ALA A 164 -26.98 -11.63 19.34
N ASN A 165 -26.17 -10.66 19.74
CA ASN A 165 -26.38 -9.87 20.96
C ASN A 165 -27.03 -8.50 20.73
N ASN A 166 -27.12 -8.03 19.48
CA ASN A 166 -27.63 -6.70 19.16
C ASN A 166 -28.81 -6.79 18.19
N ASP A 167 -30.03 -6.95 18.74
CA ASP A 167 -31.27 -7.13 17.98
C ASP A 167 -31.21 -8.32 16.98
N PRO A 168 -31.00 -9.56 17.45
CA PRO A 168 -30.75 -10.74 16.60
C PRO A 168 -31.83 -11.02 15.55
N ALA A 169 -33.09 -10.70 15.85
CA ALA A 169 -34.20 -10.90 14.93
C ALA A 169 -34.26 -9.88 13.78
N SER A 170 -33.32 -8.94 13.70
CA SER A 170 -33.33 -7.84 12.72
C SER A 170 -32.32 -7.99 11.59
N TRP A 171 -31.22 -8.70 11.82
CA TRP A 171 -30.14 -8.87 10.85
C TRP A 171 -30.59 -9.73 9.66
N GLY A 172 -30.28 -9.28 8.45
CA GLY A 172 -30.74 -9.92 7.22
C GLY A 172 -32.23 -9.68 6.90
N ILE A 173 -32.95 -8.90 7.71
CA ILE A 173 -34.37 -8.59 7.51
C ILE A 173 -34.60 -7.07 7.42
N THR A 174 -34.16 -6.33 8.44
CA THR A 174 -34.27 -4.87 8.52
C THR A 174 -32.93 -4.19 8.73
N ARG A 175 -31.88 -4.94 9.08
CA ARG A 175 -30.49 -4.47 9.18
C ARG A 175 -29.58 -5.26 8.26
N PHE A 176 -28.75 -4.55 7.50
CA PHE A 176 -27.85 -5.14 6.51
C PHE A 176 -26.50 -4.45 6.57
N TRP A 177 -25.41 -5.21 6.61
CA TRP A 177 -24.07 -4.65 6.46
C TRP A 177 -23.91 -4.09 5.05
N ILE A 178 -23.45 -2.85 4.97
CA ILE A 178 -23.25 -2.12 3.70
C ILE A 178 -21.79 -1.74 3.46
N SER A 179 -20.93 -1.85 4.49
CA SER A 179 -19.50 -1.60 4.36
C SER A 179 -18.71 -2.31 5.45
N GLY A 180 -17.53 -2.81 5.09
CA GLY A 180 -16.58 -3.42 6.03
C GLY A 180 -17.03 -4.75 6.63
N ARG A 181 -18.09 -5.38 6.10
CA ARG A 181 -18.63 -6.68 6.55
C ARG A 181 -17.52 -7.70 6.80
N ASP A 182 -16.60 -7.83 5.84
CA ASP A 182 -15.57 -8.87 5.81
C ASP A 182 -14.23 -8.40 6.39
N ARG A 183 -14.18 -7.24 7.05
CA ARG A 183 -12.95 -6.82 7.70
C ARG A 183 -12.78 -7.65 8.97
N LEU A 184 -11.58 -8.15 9.22
CA LEU A 184 -11.23 -8.83 10.46
C LEU A 184 -10.45 -7.88 11.36
N ALA A 185 -9.31 -7.36 10.88
CA ALA A 185 -8.50 -6.47 11.69
C ALA A 185 -7.55 -5.62 10.86
N VAL A 186 -6.91 -4.63 11.48
CA VAL A 186 -5.80 -3.89 10.87
C VAL A 186 -4.53 -4.20 11.65
N TRP A 187 -3.58 -4.86 11.01
CA TRP A 187 -2.27 -5.16 11.59
C TRP A 187 -1.33 -3.96 11.38
N SER A 188 -0.99 -3.27 12.46
CA SER A 188 -0.01 -2.20 12.46
C SER A 188 1.39 -2.78 12.62
N THR A 189 2.20 -2.70 11.58
CA THR A 189 3.54 -3.30 11.53
C THR A 189 4.63 -2.33 11.94
N GLU A 190 4.44 -1.05 11.61
CA GLU A 190 5.39 0.02 11.88
C GLU A 190 5.63 0.18 13.40
N ASN A 191 6.90 0.25 13.81
CA ASN A 191 7.36 0.30 15.21
C ASN A 191 7.10 -0.96 16.06
N PHE A 192 6.40 -1.97 15.54
CA PHE A 192 6.11 -3.21 16.28
C PHE A 192 6.84 -4.44 15.73
N PHE A 193 7.15 -4.45 14.43
CA PHE A 193 7.78 -5.56 13.73
C PHE A 193 9.00 -5.06 12.97
N ALA A 194 10.04 -5.89 12.95
CA ALA A 194 11.17 -5.70 12.04
C ALA A 194 10.76 -6.10 10.62
N ASP A 195 11.58 -5.76 9.64
CA ASP A 195 11.35 -6.14 8.25
C ASP A 195 11.76 -7.60 8.05
N ASP A 196 10.78 -8.46 7.75
CA ASP A 196 10.98 -9.88 7.49
C ASP A 196 9.68 -10.52 6.96
N ASN A 197 9.74 -11.81 6.67
CA ASN A 197 8.59 -12.66 6.41
C ASN A 197 7.97 -13.11 7.72
N TYR A 198 6.68 -12.82 7.88
CA TYR A 198 5.87 -13.25 9.00
C TYR A 198 4.74 -14.15 8.52
N GLN A 199 4.27 -14.99 9.42
CA GLN A 199 3.02 -15.70 9.28
C GLN A 199 2.08 -15.33 10.42
N LEU A 200 0.82 -15.13 10.08
CA LEU A 200 -0.27 -14.87 10.99
C LEU A 200 -1.20 -16.08 11.02
N ARG A 201 -1.84 -16.28 12.16
CA ARG A 201 -3.00 -17.17 12.30
C ARG A 201 -4.05 -16.54 13.19
N LEU A 202 -5.30 -16.94 13.00
CA LEU A 202 -6.41 -16.50 13.83
C LEU A 202 -6.80 -17.59 14.83
N VAL A 203 -6.96 -17.19 16.09
CA VAL A 203 -7.45 -18.02 17.18
C VAL A 203 -8.84 -17.50 17.56
N ALA A 204 -9.83 -18.38 17.51
CA ALA A 204 -11.22 -18.10 17.85
C ALA A 204 -11.56 -18.60 19.26
N PHE A 205 -12.48 -17.93 19.93
CA PHE A 205 -12.94 -18.23 21.28
C PHE A 205 -14.46 -18.20 21.32
N ASN A 206 -15.08 -19.10 22.07
CA ASN A 206 -16.47 -18.93 22.49
C ASN A 206 -16.51 -18.26 23.86
N GLU A 207 -17.55 -17.44 24.07
CA GLU A 207 -17.85 -16.83 25.35
C GLU A 207 -18.94 -17.62 26.07
N THR A 208 -18.77 -17.82 27.37
CA THR A 208 -19.89 -18.25 28.22
C THR A 208 -19.81 -17.56 29.58
N GLY A 209 -20.71 -16.62 29.79
CA GLY A 209 -20.89 -15.96 31.10
C GLY A 209 -19.68 -15.09 31.49
N GLY A 210 -19.09 -14.41 30.51
CA GLY A 210 -17.95 -13.52 30.65
C GLY A 210 -16.57 -14.19 30.53
N ASN A 211 -16.52 -15.51 30.41
CA ASN A 211 -15.26 -16.27 30.32
C ASN A 211 -15.08 -16.79 28.90
N LEU A 212 -13.84 -16.81 28.43
CA LEU A 212 -13.47 -17.38 27.13
C LEU A 212 -13.05 -18.84 27.32
N ASP A 213 -13.30 -19.68 26.31
CA ASP A 213 -12.71 -21.01 26.28
C ASP A 213 -11.17 -20.96 26.03
N ASN A 214 -10.53 -22.11 25.87
CA ASN A 214 -9.07 -22.17 25.68
C ASN A 214 -8.59 -21.66 24.32
N GLY A 215 -9.49 -21.21 23.44
CA GLY A 215 -9.17 -20.79 22.08
C GLY A 215 -8.90 -21.96 21.14
N THR A 216 -9.35 -21.83 19.90
CA THR A 216 -9.15 -22.82 18.83
C THR A 216 -8.64 -22.14 17.56
N VAL A 217 -7.60 -22.73 16.95
CA VAL A 217 -7.15 -22.32 15.62
C VAL A 217 -8.13 -22.90 14.60
N LEU A 218 -8.85 -22.04 13.88
CA LEU A 218 -9.78 -22.47 12.84
C LEU A 218 -9.03 -22.96 11.60
N LEU A 219 -9.61 -23.92 10.90
CA LEU A 219 -9.12 -24.33 9.59
C LEU A 219 -9.52 -23.30 8.53
N LEU A 220 -8.80 -23.28 7.41
CA LEU A 220 -9.30 -22.62 6.21
C LEU A 220 -10.48 -23.40 5.66
N CYS A 221 -11.56 -22.68 5.33
CA CYS A 221 -12.75 -23.30 4.75
C CYS A 221 -12.40 -24.09 3.49
N ASP A 222 -13.09 -25.23 3.29
CA ASP A 222 -12.85 -26.20 2.21
C ASP A 222 -11.44 -26.83 2.18
N THR A 223 -10.68 -26.71 3.27
CA THR A 223 -9.36 -27.34 3.41
C THR A 223 -9.26 -28.15 4.70
N GLN A 224 -8.12 -28.81 4.90
CA GLN A 224 -7.73 -29.43 6.18
C GLN A 224 -6.54 -28.70 6.83
N GLU A 225 -6.22 -27.50 6.34
CA GLU A 225 -5.06 -26.72 6.74
C GLU A 225 -5.47 -25.63 7.75
N GLU A 226 -4.57 -25.30 8.66
CA GLU A 226 -4.73 -24.15 9.56
C GLU A 226 -4.83 -22.84 8.77
N ASN A 227 -5.53 -21.86 9.34
CA ASN A 227 -5.67 -20.49 8.82
C ASN A 227 -4.38 -19.67 8.87
N ARG A 228 -3.43 -20.01 8.00
CA ARG A 228 -2.16 -19.30 7.88
C ARG A 228 -2.18 -18.24 6.79
N LEU A 229 -1.67 -17.06 7.13
CA LEU A 229 -1.43 -15.95 6.23
C LEU A 229 0.04 -15.55 6.31
N VAL A 230 0.79 -15.71 5.22
CA VAL A 230 2.20 -15.31 5.10
C VAL A 230 2.28 -13.94 4.43
N LEU A 231 3.02 -13.01 5.02
CA LEU A 231 3.25 -11.66 4.53
C LEU A 231 4.71 -11.26 4.71
N THR A 232 5.26 -10.56 3.72
CA THR A 232 6.55 -9.89 3.87
C THR A 232 6.32 -8.47 4.31
N ILE A 233 6.93 -8.11 5.43
CA ILE A 233 6.85 -6.80 6.03
C ILE A 233 8.13 -6.01 5.74
N ASP A 234 7.95 -4.75 5.39
CA ASP A 234 8.99 -3.82 5.03
C ASP A 234 8.53 -2.39 5.37
N ASN A 235 8.98 -1.86 6.51
CA ASN A 235 8.63 -0.54 7.02
C ASN A 235 9.83 0.39 6.87
N ARG A 236 9.65 1.46 6.09
CA ARG A 236 10.69 2.47 5.91
C ARG A 236 11.04 3.15 7.23
N LEU A 237 12.34 3.25 7.50
CA LEU A 237 12.85 4.09 8.58
C LEU A 237 13.21 5.49 8.07
N GLU A 238 12.79 6.52 8.81
CA GLU A 238 13.11 7.92 8.56
C GLU A 238 13.70 8.60 9.79
N GLY A 239 14.70 9.44 9.60
CA GLY A 239 15.32 10.22 10.66
C GLY A 239 16.26 9.41 11.55
N ALA A 240 16.21 9.65 12.86
CA ALA A 240 17.11 9.00 13.80
C ALA A 240 16.85 7.48 13.84
N GLY A 241 17.84 6.70 13.43
CA GLY A 241 17.76 5.24 13.36
C GLY A 241 17.64 4.67 11.94
N SER A 242 17.41 5.49 10.92
CA SER A 242 17.43 5.04 9.50
C SER A 242 18.82 4.71 8.97
N GLY A 243 19.88 4.99 9.75
CA GLY A 243 21.28 4.87 9.31
C GLY A 243 21.74 6.00 8.39
N HIS A 244 20.83 6.86 7.92
CA HIS A 244 21.19 8.05 7.14
C HIS A 244 22.02 9.03 8.00
N PRO A 245 23.16 9.55 7.51
CA PRO A 245 23.88 10.61 8.18
C PRO A 245 22.97 11.81 8.46
N LEU A 246 23.02 12.39 9.66
CA LEU A 246 22.21 13.55 9.98
C LEU A 246 22.72 14.77 9.20
N ASN A 247 22.01 15.15 8.14
CA ASN A 247 22.10 16.43 7.43
C ASN A 247 23.55 16.84 7.04
N ASP A 248 24.09 16.18 6.02
CA ASP A 248 25.37 16.55 5.40
C ASP A 248 25.14 17.69 4.38
N PRO A 249 26.00 18.72 4.27
CA PRO A 249 25.89 19.72 3.20
C PRO A 249 25.82 19.13 1.77
N ASN A 250 26.39 17.95 1.55
CA ASN A 250 26.37 17.24 0.27
C ASN A 250 25.19 16.25 0.16
N ASP A 251 24.53 15.92 1.27
CA ASP A 251 23.35 15.05 1.31
C ASP A 251 22.36 15.58 2.37
N PRO A 252 21.78 16.78 2.13
CA PRO A 252 21.05 17.51 3.16
C PRO A 252 19.63 16.97 3.30
N CYS A 253 19.23 16.75 4.54
CA CYS A 253 17.84 16.42 4.82
C CYS A 253 16.96 17.66 4.79
N SER A 254 15.83 17.56 4.09
CA SER A 254 14.85 18.61 3.94
C SER A 254 13.44 18.01 3.78
N PRO A 255 12.36 18.81 3.75
CA PRO A 255 11.03 18.29 3.41
C PRO A 255 10.93 17.63 2.02
N ILE A 256 11.93 17.86 1.14
CA ILE A 256 12.00 17.28 -0.20
C ILE A 256 12.93 16.05 -0.20
N HIS A 257 14.08 16.13 0.45
CA HIS A 257 15.01 15.02 0.61
C HIS A 257 14.90 14.43 2.02
N LEU A 258 14.29 13.26 2.15
CA LEU A 258 14.03 12.65 3.45
C LEU A 258 15.30 12.00 4.00
N CYS A 259 15.55 12.08 5.32
CA CYS A 259 16.64 11.38 6.01
C CYS A 259 16.37 9.85 6.05
N THR A 260 16.46 9.17 4.92
CA THR A 260 16.19 7.74 4.78
C THR A 260 17.14 7.10 3.80
N LEU A 261 17.43 5.82 4.00
CA LEU A 261 18.16 5.01 3.03
C LEU A 261 17.22 4.27 2.06
N GLU A 262 15.90 4.45 2.18
CA GLU A 262 14.89 3.56 1.58
C GLU A 262 13.73 4.31 0.88
N PRO A 263 13.87 4.71 -0.40
CA PRO A 263 15.11 4.68 -1.15
C PRO A 263 15.98 5.89 -0.81
N HIS A 264 17.29 5.74 -0.96
CA HIS A 264 18.25 6.83 -1.01
C HIS A 264 18.38 7.37 -2.44
N THR A 265 18.52 8.69 -2.56
CA THR A 265 18.82 9.36 -3.82
C THR A 265 19.96 10.35 -3.63
N ASP A 266 20.87 10.47 -4.58
CA ASP A 266 21.88 11.53 -4.55
C ASP A 266 22.40 11.89 -5.96
N ILE A 267 22.72 13.16 -6.20
CA ILE A 267 23.41 13.63 -7.41
C ILE A 267 24.86 13.91 -7.02
N LEU A 268 25.69 12.89 -7.22
CA LEU A 268 27.07 12.81 -6.72
C LEU A 268 28.02 13.76 -7.47
N ALA A 269 27.82 13.92 -8.78
CA ALA A 269 28.63 14.83 -9.58
C ALA A 269 27.96 15.18 -10.90
N VAL A 270 28.12 16.42 -11.34
CA VAL A 270 27.74 16.89 -12.68
C VAL A 270 28.99 17.35 -13.41
N ARG A 271 29.14 16.96 -14.67
CA ARG A 271 30.24 17.40 -15.55
C ARG A 271 29.70 17.81 -16.91
N ILE A 272 30.14 18.97 -17.39
CA ILE A 272 29.90 19.43 -18.75
C ILE A 272 31.24 19.44 -19.48
N ASN A 273 31.35 18.70 -20.59
CA ASN A 273 32.60 18.55 -21.34
C ASN A 273 33.78 18.05 -20.47
N GLY A 274 33.49 17.22 -19.46
CA GLY A 274 34.46 16.69 -18.51
C GLY A 274 34.85 17.66 -17.38
N VAL A 275 34.38 18.91 -17.40
CA VAL A 275 34.63 19.90 -16.34
C VAL A 275 33.56 19.75 -15.25
N PRO A 276 33.94 19.60 -13.98
CA PRO A 276 33.00 19.61 -12.87
C PRO A 276 32.16 20.89 -12.87
N VAL A 277 30.88 20.71 -12.62
CA VAL A 277 29.91 21.76 -12.35
C VAL A 277 29.58 21.64 -10.88
N ASP A 278 29.62 22.75 -10.14
CA ASP A 278 29.19 22.84 -8.75
C ASP A 278 27.75 23.41 -8.66
N PRO A 279 27.04 23.21 -7.53
CA PRO A 279 25.72 23.81 -7.35
C PRO A 279 25.80 25.33 -7.46
N CYS A 280 24.80 25.92 -8.11
CA CYS A 280 24.67 27.35 -8.39
C CYS A 280 25.66 27.94 -9.41
N ASP A 281 26.49 27.12 -10.06
CA ASP A 281 27.40 27.59 -11.10
C ASP A 281 26.68 28.17 -12.33
N VAL A 282 27.41 28.98 -13.09
CA VAL A 282 27.01 29.46 -14.41
C VAL A 282 28.02 28.96 -15.43
N ILE A 283 27.59 28.09 -16.35
CA ILE A 283 28.47 27.45 -17.33
C ILE A 283 28.17 27.99 -18.73
N ASP A 284 29.23 28.32 -19.47
CA ASP A 284 29.16 28.53 -20.91
C ASP A 284 29.32 27.22 -21.65
N ALA A 285 28.24 26.81 -22.30
CA ALA A 285 28.16 25.62 -23.12
C ALA A 285 27.63 25.94 -24.53
N SER A 286 27.83 27.17 -25.01
CA SER A 286 27.48 27.62 -26.36
C SER A 286 28.14 26.79 -27.47
N ALA A 287 29.32 26.22 -27.19
CA ALA A 287 29.99 25.27 -28.08
C ALA A 287 29.33 23.87 -28.14
N GLY A 288 28.37 23.59 -27.25
CA GLY A 288 27.77 22.28 -27.04
C GLY A 288 28.70 21.27 -26.38
N GLY A 289 28.43 19.99 -26.66
CA GLY A 289 29.26 18.87 -26.24
C GLY A 289 28.52 17.85 -25.39
N THR A 290 29.11 17.41 -24.29
CA THR A 290 28.61 16.28 -23.48
C THR A 290 28.20 16.68 -22.07
N LEU A 291 27.24 15.94 -21.52
CA LEU A 291 26.85 15.98 -20.10
C LEU A 291 27.09 14.62 -19.48
N GLU A 292 27.74 14.61 -18.33
CA GLU A 292 27.83 13.44 -17.46
C GLU A 292 27.24 13.75 -16.08
N ILE A 293 26.42 12.83 -15.56
CA ILE A 293 25.86 12.93 -14.21
C ILE A 293 26.11 11.60 -13.51
N ASP A 294 26.86 11.62 -12.42
CA ASP A 294 26.93 10.50 -11.49
C ASP A 294 25.83 10.67 -10.45
N PHE A 295 25.06 9.61 -10.22
CA PHE A 295 23.95 9.66 -9.28
C PHE A 295 23.74 8.31 -8.60
N GLU A 296 23.10 8.34 -7.45
CA GLU A 296 22.71 7.19 -6.65
C GLU A 296 21.19 7.10 -6.56
N ALA A 297 20.64 5.92 -6.88
CA ALA A 297 19.25 5.59 -6.61
C ALA A 297 19.27 4.17 -6.05
N HIS A 298 19.15 4.05 -4.72
CA HIS A 298 19.45 2.82 -4.02
C HIS A 298 18.43 2.53 -2.93
N ASP A 299 18.09 1.26 -2.76
CA ASP A 299 17.24 0.75 -1.70
C ASP A 299 17.94 -0.48 -1.12
N PRO A 300 18.45 -0.42 0.13
CA PRO A 300 19.25 -1.49 0.71
C PRO A 300 18.46 -2.79 0.92
N ASP A 301 17.14 -2.72 1.05
CA ASP A 301 16.28 -3.89 1.24
C ASP A 301 15.93 -4.58 -0.08
N GLY A 302 16.30 -3.97 -1.21
CA GLY A 302 16.05 -4.54 -2.52
C GLY A 302 14.64 -4.30 -3.03
N HIS A 303 13.96 -3.28 -2.50
CA HIS A 303 12.60 -2.93 -2.87
C HIS A 303 12.52 -1.62 -3.66
N LEU A 304 13.56 -1.29 -4.44
CA LEU A 304 13.47 -0.19 -5.39
C LEU A 304 12.41 -0.52 -6.45
N SER A 305 11.50 0.42 -6.72
CA SER A 305 10.47 0.29 -7.77
C SER A 305 10.96 0.90 -9.07
N TYR A 306 11.40 2.15 -9.01
CA TYR A 306 12.00 2.85 -10.13
C TYR A 306 12.77 4.10 -9.67
N TYR A 307 13.54 4.66 -10.60
CA TYR A 307 14.08 6.02 -10.49
C TYR A 307 13.92 6.81 -11.78
N GLN A 308 13.92 8.13 -11.67
CA GLN A 308 13.85 9.08 -12.77
C GLN A 308 14.81 10.24 -12.52
N LEU A 309 15.50 10.68 -13.58
CA LEU A 309 16.32 11.88 -13.55
C LEU A 309 15.79 12.87 -14.59
N THR A 310 15.41 14.05 -14.10
CA THR A 310 14.76 15.10 -14.89
C THR A 310 15.50 16.43 -14.75
N ALA A 311 15.39 17.29 -15.76
CA ALA A 311 15.81 18.68 -15.69
C ALA A 311 14.56 19.58 -15.76
N HIS A 312 14.35 20.38 -14.73
CA HIS A 312 13.33 21.41 -14.64
C HIS A 312 13.94 22.76 -15.05
N TYR A 313 13.24 23.55 -15.86
CA TYR A 313 13.73 24.83 -16.37
C TYR A 313 12.58 25.73 -16.85
N GLY A 314 12.87 27.01 -17.05
CA GLY A 314 11.90 27.99 -17.51
C GLY A 314 10.63 28.00 -16.66
N GLU A 315 9.49 28.29 -17.31
CA GLU A 315 8.18 28.19 -16.66
C GLU A 315 7.60 26.78 -16.82
N ASN A 316 7.72 25.98 -15.75
CA ASN A 316 7.15 24.64 -15.64
C ASN A 316 7.58 23.64 -16.73
N GLN A 317 8.73 23.84 -17.37
CA GLN A 317 9.24 22.90 -18.37
C GLN A 317 10.03 21.79 -17.69
N VAL A 318 9.88 20.57 -18.21
CA VAL A 318 10.56 19.36 -17.70
C VAL A 318 11.13 18.56 -18.87
N ARG A 319 12.36 18.06 -18.72
CA ARG A 319 13.01 17.12 -19.63
C ARG A 319 13.40 15.85 -18.88
N TYR A 320 13.00 14.69 -19.39
CA TYR A 320 13.41 13.40 -18.85
C TYR A 320 14.76 13.00 -19.43
N LEU A 321 15.84 13.27 -18.69
CA LEU A 321 17.22 13.15 -19.18
C LEU A 321 17.57 11.72 -19.58
N LEU A 322 17.06 10.75 -18.83
CA LEU A 322 17.28 9.33 -19.12
C LEU A 322 16.66 8.92 -20.48
N ASN A 323 15.61 9.60 -20.96
CA ASN A 323 14.90 9.22 -22.18
C ASN A 323 15.41 9.94 -23.45
N LEU A 324 16.45 10.76 -23.32
CA LEU A 324 16.99 11.49 -24.46
C LEU A 324 17.67 10.54 -25.46
N PRO A 325 17.59 10.80 -26.77
CA PRO A 325 18.16 9.91 -27.78
C PRO A 325 19.67 9.66 -27.63
N SER A 326 20.42 10.64 -27.12
CA SER A 326 21.86 10.53 -26.88
C SER A 326 22.23 10.04 -25.47
N ALA A 327 21.25 9.68 -24.65
CA ALA A 327 21.47 9.23 -23.28
C ALA A 327 21.90 7.77 -23.22
N THR A 328 22.99 7.51 -22.51
CA THR A 328 23.44 6.17 -22.11
C THR A 328 23.65 6.14 -20.60
N VAL A 329 23.24 5.04 -19.96
CA VAL A 329 23.45 4.83 -18.53
C VAL A 329 24.40 3.66 -18.35
N THR A 330 25.46 3.86 -17.57
CA THR A 330 26.38 2.81 -17.15
C THR A 330 26.32 2.64 -15.63
N ALA A 331 26.54 1.41 -15.18
CA ALA A 331 26.65 1.14 -13.75
C ALA A 331 28.03 1.55 -13.25
N LEU A 332 28.08 2.25 -12.12
CA LEU A 332 29.30 2.48 -11.35
C LEU A 332 29.43 1.39 -10.26
N THR A 333 28.34 1.14 -9.53
CA THR A 333 28.27 0.07 -8.50
C THR A 333 27.04 -0.82 -8.63
N ALA A 334 26.05 -0.44 -9.44
CA ALA A 334 24.82 -1.20 -9.59
C ALA A 334 25.03 -2.52 -10.36
N SER A 335 24.27 -3.56 -10.02
CA SER A 335 24.30 -4.83 -10.78
C SER A 335 23.45 -4.77 -12.06
N GLN A 336 22.38 -3.97 -12.05
CA GLN A 336 21.49 -3.77 -13.19
C GLN A 336 21.36 -2.27 -13.49
N ILE A 337 21.37 -1.92 -14.77
CA ILE A 337 21.20 -0.54 -15.28
C ILE A 337 19.73 -0.19 -15.57
N GLY A 338 18.80 -1.12 -15.32
CA GLY A 338 17.37 -0.89 -15.45
C GLY A 338 16.91 0.31 -14.62
N ARG A 339 15.88 1.02 -15.09
CA ARG A 339 15.28 2.18 -14.41
C ARG A 339 14.06 1.81 -13.59
N THR A 340 13.54 0.61 -13.83
CA THR A 340 12.36 0.06 -13.19
C THR A 340 12.66 -1.37 -12.78
N TYR A 341 11.93 -1.85 -11.78
CA TYR A 341 12.04 -3.21 -11.29
C TYR A 341 11.90 -4.27 -12.40
N ASN A 342 10.92 -4.08 -13.29
CA ASN A 342 10.70 -5.01 -14.41
C ASN A 342 11.86 -5.04 -15.40
N GLN A 343 12.53 -3.90 -15.63
CA GLN A 343 13.74 -3.87 -16.45
C GLN A 343 14.91 -4.53 -15.76
N ALA A 344 15.06 -4.38 -14.44
CA ALA A 344 16.10 -5.06 -13.68
C ALA A 344 15.90 -6.59 -13.71
N LEU A 345 14.66 -7.07 -13.56
CA LEU A 345 14.32 -8.49 -13.73
C LEU A 345 14.69 -9.00 -15.12
N ALA A 346 14.37 -8.24 -16.17
CA ALA A 346 14.75 -8.59 -17.54
C ALA A 346 16.27 -8.61 -17.77
N GLN A 347 17.05 -7.95 -16.90
CA GLN A 347 18.51 -7.97 -16.88
C GLN A 347 19.08 -9.02 -15.91
N GLY A 348 18.23 -9.87 -15.32
CA GLY A 348 18.65 -10.99 -14.47
C GLY A 348 18.69 -10.69 -12.97
N ALA A 349 18.07 -9.60 -12.50
CA ALA A 349 17.82 -9.44 -11.06
C ALA A 349 16.97 -10.61 -10.52
N VAL A 350 17.29 -11.09 -9.32
CA VAL A 350 16.59 -12.22 -8.70
C VAL A 350 15.37 -11.70 -7.96
N ALA A 351 14.16 -12.08 -8.39
CA ALA A 351 12.95 -11.72 -7.66
C ALA A 351 12.99 -12.25 -6.21
N PRO A 352 12.60 -11.43 -5.21
CA PRO A 352 11.99 -10.11 -5.32
C PRO A 352 13.02 -8.96 -5.37
N ILE A 353 14.32 -9.21 -5.29
CA ILE A 353 15.33 -8.21 -4.97
C ILE A 353 15.76 -7.37 -6.19
N TRP A 354 15.71 -6.04 -6.02
CA TRP A 354 16.44 -5.07 -6.83
C TRP A 354 16.78 -3.85 -5.98
N THR A 355 18.06 -3.64 -5.71
CA THR A 355 18.55 -2.57 -4.83
C THR A 355 18.88 -1.28 -5.57
N GLY A 356 19.00 -1.30 -6.90
CA GLY A 356 19.56 -0.18 -7.64
C GLY A 356 21.07 -0.01 -7.42
N GLY A 357 21.52 1.22 -7.18
CA GLY A 357 22.92 1.55 -6.87
C GLY A 357 23.37 2.88 -7.48
N ARG A 358 24.66 2.97 -7.82
CA ARG A 358 25.25 4.15 -8.45
C ARG A 358 25.40 3.99 -9.94
N TYR A 359 25.14 5.07 -10.65
CA TYR A 359 25.06 5.13 -12.09
C TYR A 359 25.79 6.36 -12.63
N ARG A 360 26.22 6.27 -13.89
CA ARG A 360 26.61 7.43 -14.69
C ARG A 360 25.66 7.54 -15.87
N LEU A 361 24.98 8.68 -15.98
CA LEU A 361 24.31 9.10 -17.21
C LEU A 361 25.31 9.87 -18.07
N THR A 362 25.45 9.50 -19.33
CA THR A 362 26.19 10.26 -20.35
C THR A 362 25.22 10.68 -21.45
N ILE A 363 25.20 11.96 -21.79
CA ILE A 363 24.43 12.53 -22.91
C ILE A 363 25.45 13.14 -23.86
N THR A 364 25.54 12.61 -25.09
CA THR A 364 26.57 13.03 -26.06
C THR A 364 26.20 14.29 -26.83
N ASN A 365 24.98 14.78 -26.69
CA ASN A 365 24.52 16.05 -27.26
C ASN A 365 23.85 16.90 -26.17
N LEU A 366 24.63 17.80 -25.57
CA LEU A 366 24.23 18.66 -24.46
C LEU A 366 22.96 19.45 -24.72
N GLN A 367 22.75 19.93 -25.95
CA GLN A 367 21.56 20.71 -26.33
C GLN A 367 20.25 19.90 -26.25
N GLN A 368 20.33 18.57 -26.23
CA GLN A 368 19.14 17.74 -25.94
C GLN A 368 18.73 17.82 -24.46
N ALA A 369 19.70 17.97 -23.55
CA ALA A 369 19.45 18.18 -22.13
C ALA A 369 19.08 19.62 -21.83
N PHE A 370 19.82 20.57 -22.40
CA PHE A 370 19.73 22.00 -22.12
C PHE A 370 19.54 22.81 -23.43
N PRO A 371 18.29 22.94 -23.92
CA PRO A 371 18.03 23.51 -25.25
C PRO A 371 18.16 25.05 -25.32
N HIS A 372 18.08 25.76 -24.19
CA HIS A 372 18.11 27.22 -24.13
C HIS A 372 18.91 27.72 -22.93
N THR A 373 19.36 28.98 -22.99
CA THR A 373 20.02 29.61 -21.85
C THR A 373 19.03 29.73 -20.70
N CYS A 374 19.27 29.03 -19.59
CA CYS A 374 18.35 28.98 -18.45
C CYS A 374 19.04 28.49 -17.18
N ALA A 375 18.40 28.74 -16.03
CA ALA A 375 18.67 27.99 -14.81
C ALA A 375 17.96 26.63 -14.90
N TYR A 376 18.73 25.56 -14.74
CA TYR A 376 18.25 24.19 -14.73
C TYR A 376 18.35 23.64 -13.32
N GLN A 377 17.30 22.95 -12.89
CA GLN A 377 17.29 22.14 -11.68
C GLN A 377 17.18 20.69 -12.09
N LEU A 378 18.26 19.94 -11.90
CA LEU A 378 18.21 18.49 -11.96
C LEU A 378 17.43 17.97 -10.76
N ARG A 379 16.56 17.01 -11.00
CA ARG A 379 15.80 16.31 -9.97
C ARG A 379 15.91 14.82 -10.20
N LEU A 380 16.52 14.13 -9.25
CA LEU A 380 16.53 12.69 -9.13
C LEU A 380 15.40 12.28 -8.19
N HIS A 381 14.53 11.39 -8.63
CA HIS A 381 13.43 10.87 -7.83
C HIS A 381 13.45 9.36 -7.86
N ALA A 382 13.34 8.72 -6.71
CA ALA A 382 13.24 7.27 -6.59
C ALA A 382 12.05 6.87 -5.72
N ARG A 383 11.49 5.69 -5.99
CA ARG A 383 10.39 5.12 -5.23
C ARG A 383 10.69 3.70 -4.79
N LYS A 384 10.26 3.36 -3.58
CA LYS A 384 10.25 2.00 -3.02
C LYS A 384 8.88 1.34 -3.28
N ARG A 385 8.87 0.04 -3.57
CA ARG A 385 7.66 -0.69 -4.04
C ARG A 385 6.72 -1.14 -2.93
N THR A 386 7.06 -0.93 -1.66
CA THR A 386 6.21 -1.31 -0.52
C THR A 386 4.78 -0.80 -0.67
N ILE A 387 3.80 -1.63 -0.32
CA ILE A 387 2.40 -1.24 -0.14
C ILE A 387 2.24 -0.81 1.31
N VAL A 388 2.02 0.49 1.54
CA VAL A 388 2.06 1.06 2.89
C VAL A 388 0.67 1.51 3.28
N SER A 389 0.15 1.02 4.40
CA SER A 389 -1.20 1.36 4.86
C SER A 389 -2.26 1.16 3.76
N CYS A 390 -2.13 0.04 3.02
CA CYS A 390 -2.95 -0.32 1.86
C CYS A 390 -2.91 0.68 0.68
N ASN A 391 -1.93 1.59 0.65
CA ASN A 391 -1.68 2.47 -0.48
C ASN A 391 -0.75 1.80 -1.49
N TYR A 392 -1.28 1.49 -2.67
CA TYR A 392 -0.55 0.86 -3.78
C TYR A 392 0.22 1.87 -4.64
N SER A 393 0.10 3.17 -4.40
CA SER A 393 0.75 4.22 -5.19
C SER A 393 2.19 4.53 -4.78
N GLU A 394 2.89 3.56 -4.17
CA GLU A 394 4.32 3.64 -3.81
C GLU A 394 4.64 4.90 -3.00
N PRO A 395 4.06 5.01 -1.78
CA PRO A 395 4.13 6.24 -0.99
C PRO A 395 5.53 6.51 -0.43
N HIS A 396 6.42 5.51 -0.40
CA HIS A 396 7.81 5.70 -0.02
C HIS A 396 8.62 6.17 -1.23
N TRP A 397 9.10 7.41 -1.14
CA TRP A 397 9.91 8.05 -2.15
C TRP A 397 11.00 8.89 -1.51
N ASN A 398 12.03 9.22 -2.29
CA ASN A 398 13.02 10.24 -1.94
C ASN A 398 13.42 11.04 -3.18
N THR A 399 13.93 12.24 -2.97
CA THR A 399 14.29 13.17 -4.04
C THR A 399 15.56 13.93 -3.72
N SER A 400 16.44 14.09 -4.71
CA SER A 400 17.62 14.95 -4.62
C SER A 400 17.63 15.94 -5.77
N GLU A 401 18.03 17.17 -5.48
CA GLU A 401 17.94 18.29 -6.42
C GLU A 401 19.30 18.97 -6.55
N TYR A 402 19.64 19.38 -7.77
CA TYR A 402 20.93 19.96 -8.09
C TYR A 402 20.75 21.05 -9.14
N ALA A 403 21.03 22.31 -8.81
CA ALA A 403 20.72 23.45 -9.66
C ALA A 403 21.98 24.18 -10.16
N PHE A 404 21.98 24.60 -11.42
CA PHE A 404 23.02 25.43 -12.05
C PHE A 404 22.44 26.14 -13.28
N THR A 405 23.15 27.14 -13.80
CA THR A 405 22.77 27.88 -15.01
C THR A 405 23.62 27.44 -16.19
N VAL A 406 22.98 27.19 -17.33
CA VAL A 406 23.67 26.90 -18.59
C VAL A 406 23.38 28.02 -19.56
N THR A 407 24.44 28.56 -20.18
CA THR A 407 24.35 29.45 -21.33
C THR A 407 24.68 28.64 -22.58
N VAL A 408 23.81 28.69 -23.59
CA VAL A 408 23.89 27.91 -24.86
C VAL A 408 23.70 28.79 -26.07
#